data_AF-A0A0H4X0F9-F1
#
_entry.id   AF-A0A0H4X0F9-F1
#
_cell.length_a   1.000
_cell.length_b   1.000
_cell.length_c   1.000
_cell.angle_alpha   90.00
_cell.angle_beta   90.00
_cell.angle_gamma   90.00
#
_symmetry.space_group_name_H-M   'P 1'
#
loop_
_entity.id
_entity.type
_entity.pdbx_description
1 polymer ?
#
loop_
_entity_poly.entity_id
_entity_poly.type
_entity_poly.pdbx_seq_one_letter_code
_entity_poly.pdbx_strand_id
1 'polypeptide(L)'
;MGLMAGLLVGSPWAIVLFLIAGGFAGRYYDSLNAMPPQDPEALSDFTPAYLPYDDTDTDIRPARREEPYEQLASDLCAVFVEVAHADGEVRRDEVKVVRRYFQKTLGYGPEALEVVRGHLKTFLARPPDLDAAVSACEAQLPASERHRLLDTLYELALADGGMQRSEREVLRRVAEGLGISEADEHAIISSHLGASDEHYAALGLTPDATDVEVKRAFRQLAAEFHPDKAAHLGRQAAEQAARRFQEVRDAYEEIRRLRGL
;
A
#
# COMPACT_ATOMS: atom_id res chain seq x y z
N MET A 1 -25.61 10.93 -43.29
CA MET A 1 -25.44 9.69 -44.09
C MET A 1 -24.47 8.80 -43.35
N GLY A 2 -24.92 7.68 -42.78
CA GLY A 2 -24.04 6.69 -42.13
C GLY A 2 -24.44 6.26 -40.71
N LEU A 3 -25.71 5.89 -40.49
CA LEU A 3 -26.06 4.91 -39.46
C LEU A 3 -26.13 3.54 -40.15
N MET A 4 -25.80 2.49 -39.39
CA MET A 4 -25.99 1.05 -39.64
C MET A 4 -24.76 0.25 -40.14
N ALA A 5 -24.12 -0.47 -39.23
CA ALA A 5 -24.05 -1.94 -39.25
C ALA A 5 -23.20 -2.45 -38.06
N GLY A 6 -23.68 -3.47 -37.33
CA GLY A 6 -22.83 -4.24 -36.41
C GLY A 6 -23.40 -4.60 -35.03
N LEU A 7 -24.70 -4.90 -34.93
CA LEU A 7 -25.25 -5.69 -33.83
C LEU A 7 -24.99 -7.16 -34.14
N LEU A 8 -24.09 -7.83 -33.41
CA LEU A 8 -24.12 -9.27 -33.12
C LEU A 8 -22.97 -9.65 -32.17
N VAL A 9 -23.31 -9.84 -30.91
CA VAL A 9 -22.81 -10.80 -29.89
C VAL A 9 -23.08 -10.16 -28.51
N GLY A 10 -24.13 -10.65 -27.87
CA GLY A 10 -24.64 -10.15 -26.60
C GLY A 10 -23.78 -10.59 -25.42
N SER A 11 -23.00 -9.65 -24.88
CA SER A 11 -22.36 -9.78 -23.57
C SER A 11 -22.69 -8.56 -22.70
N PRO A 12 -22.99 -8.69 -21.40
CA PRO A 12 -23.48 -7.61 -20.54
C PRO A 12 -22.50 -6.45 -20.30
N TRP A 13 -21.29 -6.53 -20.85
CA TRP A 13 -20.20 -5.58 -20.63
C TRP A 13 -20.10 -4.46 -21.69
N ALA A 14 -20.88 -4.52 -22.78
CA ALA A 14 -20.81 -3.51 -23.85
C ALA A 14 -21.41 -2.13 -23.48
N ILE A 15 -22.24 -2.05 -22.44
CA ILE A 15 -22.87 -0.79 -22.00
C ILE A 15 -21.93 0.05 -21.11
N VAL A 16 -20.99 -0.58 -20.39
CA VAL A 16 -20.03 0.14 -19.54
C VAL A 16 -18.94 0.83 -20.37
N LEU A 17 -18.62 0.29 -21.56
CA LEU A 17 -17.65 0.90 -22.47
C LEU A 17 -18.19 2.07 -23.32
N PHE A 18 -19.51 2.29 -23.36
CA PHE A 18 -20.11 3.39 -24.14
C PHE A 18 -20.50 4.64 -23.33
N LEU A 19 -20.37 4.62 -22.00
CA LEU A 19 -20.63 5.79 -21.15
C LEU A 19 -19.41 6.69 -20.90
N ILE A 20 -18.20 6.29 -21.33
CA ILE A 20 -16.99 7.11 -21.22
C ILE A 20 -16.69 7.90 -22.52
N ALA A 21 -17.32 7.55 -23.66
CA ALA A 21 -17.05 8.21 -24.95
C ALA A 21 -18.14 9.20 -25.42
N GLY A 22 -19.29 9.30 -24.75
CA GLY A 22 -20.42 10.13 -25.21
C GLY A 22 -20.50 11.56 -24.67
N GLY A 23 -19.74 11.91 -23.61
CA GLY A 23 -19.86 13.21 -22.93
C GLY A 23 -18.94 14.31 -23.46
N PHE A 24 -17.99 14.00 -24.35
CA PHE A 24 -16.88 14.91 -24.67
C PHE A 24 -16.94 15.50 -26.09
N ALA A 25 -17.79 15.00 -26.98
CA ALA A 25 -17.85 15.49 -28.37
C ALA A 25 -18.69 16.78 -28.53
N GLY A 26 -19.60 17.09 -27.60
CA GLY A 26 -20.49 18.26 -27.70
C GLY A 26 -19.90 19.57 -27.18
N ARG A 27 -18.96 19.52 -26.23
CA ARG A 27 -18.36 20.71 -25.58
C ARG A 27 -17.07 21.19 -26.24
N TYR A 28 -16.47 20.37 -27.10
CA TYR A 28 -15.20 20.67 -27.76
C TYR A 28 -15.36 21.41 -29.10
N TYR A 29 -16.53 21.30 -29.74
CA TYR A 29 -16.78 21.99 -31.02
C TYR A 29 -17.23 23.45 -30.82
N ASP A 30 -17.96 23.77 -29.74
CA ASP A 30 -18.34 25.15 -29.41
C ASP A 30 -17.15 26.01 -28.97
N SER A 31 -16.11 25.41 -28.38
CA SER A 31 -14.91 26.14 -27.94
C SER A 31 -13.96 26.53 -29.05
N LEU A 32 -14.13 26.02 -30.28
CA LEU A 32 -13.29 26.37 -31.43
C LEU A 32 -13.90 27.49 -32.29
N ASN A 33 -15.19 27.80 -32.13
CA ASN A 33 -15.91 28.80 -32.93
C ASN A 33 -16.51 29.96 -32.10
N ALA A 34 -16.29 30.02 -30.79
CA ALA A 34 -16.70 31.17 -29.99
C ALA A 34 -15.80 32.38 -30.30
N MET A 35 -16.38 33.43 -30.86
CA MET A 35 -15.70 34.74 -31.01
C MET A 35 -15.28 35.27 -29.63
N PRO A 36 -14.07 35.83 -29.49
CA PRO A 36 -13.63 36.39 -28.22
C PRO A 36 -14.50 37.60 -27.82
N PRO A 37 -14.81 37.76 -26.53
CA PRO A 37 -15.51 38.95 -26.03
C PRO A 37 -14.62 40.19 -26.19
N GLN A 38 -15.22 41.29 -26.65
CA GLN A 38 -14.58 42.59 -26.72
C GLN A 38 -14.78 43.32 -25.39
N ASP A 39 -13.77 43.32 -24.53
CA ASP A 39 -13.65 44.34 -23.48
C ASP A 39 -12.17 44.47 -23.00
N PRO A 40 -11.47 45.59 -23.24
CA PRO A 40 -10.01 45.67 -23.10
C PRO A 40 -9.47 46.20 -21.75
N GLU A 41 -10.26 46.30 -20.67
CA GLU A 41 -9.83 47.09 -19.47
C GLU A 41 -9.73 46.34 -18.12
N ALA A 42 -9.74 45.01 -18.06
CA ALA A 42 -9.78 44.29 -16.76
C ALA A 42 -8.45 43.66 -16.27
N LEU A 43 -7.29 43.95 -16.88
CA LEU A 43 -6.02 43.26 -16.59
C LEU A 43 -4.78 44.18 -16.54
N SER A 44 -4.93 45.47 -16.21
CA SER A 44 -3.79 46.40 -16.06
C SER A 44 -3.03 46.29 -14.73
N ASP A 45 -3.59 45.59 -13.72
CA ASP A 45 -3.09 45.69 -12.34
C ASP A 45 -2.09 44.59 -11.94
N PHE A 46 -1.69 43.72 -12.87
CA PHE A 46 -0.70 42.67 -12.61
C PHE A 46 0.38 42.63 -13.69
N THR A 47 1.22 43.65 -13.77
CA THR A 47 2.48 43.60 -14.52
C THR A 47 3.67 43.66 -13.57
N PRO A 48 4.38 42.55 -13.31
CA PRO A 48 5.79 42.63 -12.92
C PRO A 48 6.62 43.03 -14.15
N ALA A 49 7.64 43.85 -13.94
CA ALA A 49 8.50 44.38 -15.00
C ALA A 49 9.11 43.27 -15.88
N TYR A 50 8.81 43.30 -17.17
CA TYR A 50 9.40 42.43 -18.19
C TYR A 50 10.85 42.86 -18.45
N LEU A 51 11.83 42.00 -18.17
CA LEU A 51 13.18 42.13 -18.74
C LEU A 51 13.14 41.62 -20.18
N PRO A 52 13.85 42.24 -21.14
CA PRO A 52 13.82 41.80 -22.53
C PRO A 52 14.51 40.44 -22.66
N TYR A 53 13.80 39.46 -23.20
CA TYR A 53 14.34 38.15 -23.60
C TYR A 53 15.01 38.30 -24.97
N ASP A 54 16.30 37.97 -25.05
CA ASP A 54 17.10 37.97 -26.28
C ASP A 54 16.91 36.63 -27.01
N ASP A 55 16.33 36.69 -28.20
CA ASP A 55 15.88 35.54 -29.00
C ASP A 55 16.98 35.11 -29.99
N THR A 56 18.06 34.54 -29.46
CA THR A 56 19.03 33.76 -30.25
C THR A 56 19.66 32.64 -29.44
N ASP A 57 18.91 31.58 -29.13
CA ASP A 57 19.56 30.25 -29.07
C ASP A 57 18.60 29.08 -29.35
N THR A 58 18.98 28.37 -30.41
CA THR A 58 18.65 27.03 -30.86
C THR A 58 17.90 26.12 -29.87
N ASP A 59 16.83 25.50 -30.38
CA ASP A 59 16.05 24.39 -29.83
C ASP A 59 16.94 23.29 -29.20
N ILE A 60 17.22 23.44 -27.91
CA ILE A 60 17.59 22.36 -27.00
C ILE A 60 16.46 22.29 -25.98
N ARG A 61 15.43 21.48 -26.25
CA ARG A 61 14.59 20.96 -25.16
C ARG A 61 15.55 20.23 -24.21
N PRO A 62 15.82 20.73 -22.99
CA PRO A 62 16.70 20.01 -22.10
C PRO A 62 16.07 18.64 -21.86
N ALA A 63 16.86 17.57 -22.06
CA ALA A 63 16.49 16.25 -21.58
C ALA A 63 15.99 16.44 -20.14
N ARG A 64 14.73 16.10 -19.89
CA ARG A 64 14.08 16.23 -18.58
C ARG A 64 15.00 15.51 -17.60
N ARG A 65 15.80 16.27 -16.83
CA ARG A 65 16.60 15.68 -15.77
C ARG A 65 15.57 15.09 -14.83
N GLU A 66 15.57 13.78 -14.66
CA GLU A 66 14.80 13.12 -13.61
C GLU A 66 15.25 13.80 -12.32
N GLU A 67 14.41 14.68 -11.79
CA GLU A 67 14.76 15.44 -10.61
C GLU A 67 14.91 14.44 -9.47
N PRO A 68 15.83 14.64 -8.51
CA PRO A 68 16.10 13.67 -7.44
C PRO A 68 14.85 13.19 -6.67
N TYR A 69 13.79 14.01 -6.64
CA TYR A 69 12.51 13.65 -6.03
C TYR A 69 11.71 12.61 -6.84
N GLU A 70 11.87 12.55 -8.17
CA GLU A 70 11.19 11.57 -9.04
C GLU A 70 11.81 10.18 -8.87
N GLN A 71 13.13 10.09 -8.73
CA GLN A 71 13.80 8.80 -8.52
C GLN A 71 13.43 8.19 -7.17
N LEU A 72 13.50 8.96 -6.08
CA LEU A 72 13.05 8.49 -4.76
C LEU A 72 11.57 8.10 -4.77
N ALA A 73 10.72 8.85 -5.47
CA ALA A 73 9.31 8.49 -5.62
C ALA A 73 9.13 7.15 -6.36
N SER A 74 9.93 6.91 -7.39
CA SER A 74 9.96 5.64 -8.11
C SER A 74 10.40 4.49 -7.20
N ASP A 75 11.48 4.66 -6.44
CA ASP A 75 12.01 3.64 -5.52
C ASP A 75 10.99 3.31 -4.42
N LEU A 76 10.37 4.32 -3.83
CA LEU A 76 9.28 4.14 -2.87
C LEU A 76 8.10 3.38 -3.50
N CYS A 77 7.69 3.75 -4.72
CA CYS A 77 6.62 3.05 -5.44
C CYS A 77 6.96 1.58 -5.67
N ALA A 78 8.22 1.26 -5.98
CA ALA A 78 8.68 -0.11 -6.13
C ALA A 78 8.50 -0.91 -4.83
N VAL A 79 8.92 -0.36 -3.68
CA VAL A 79 8.74 -1.01 -2.37
C VAL A 79 7.25 -1.21 -2.04
N PHE A 80 6.42 -0.19 -2.25
CA PHE A 80 4.97 -0.30 -2.02
C PHE A 80 4.31 -1.37 -2.90
N VAL A 81 4.69 -1.47 -4.17
CA VAL A 81 4.14 -2.47 -5.09
C VAL A 81 4.58 -3.88 -4.72
N GLU A 82 5.83 -4.09 -4.30
CA GLU A 82 6.28 -5.42 -3.88
C GLU A 82 5.54 -5.94 -2.65
N VAL A 83 5.24 -5.06 -1.69
CA VAL A 83 4.41 -5.44 -0.53
C VAL A 83 2.97 -5.70 -0.97
N ALA A 84 2.36 -4.80 -1.75
CA ALA A 84 0.96 -4.92 -2.17
C ALA A 84 0.70 -6.03 -3.22
N HIS A 85 1.72 -6.45 -3.97
CA HIS A 85 1.59 -7.43 -5.06
C HIS A 85 2.09 -8.82 -4.68
N ALA A 86 2.44 -9.04 -3.41
CA ALA A 86 2.86 -10.35 -2.94
C ALA A 86 1.78 -11.44 -3.08
N ASP A 87 0.51 -11.07 -3.33
CA ASP A 87 -0.63 -11.97 -3.57
C ASP A 87 -1.31 -11.84 -4.96
N GLY A 88 -0.99 -10.79 -5.74
CA GLY A 88 -1.38 -10.64 -7.14
C GLY A 88 -2.46 -9.59 -7.47
N GLU A 89 -3.16 -8.98 -6.51
CA GLU A 89 -4.18 -7.95 -6.81
C GLU A 89 -4.16 -6.76 -5.84
N VAL A 90 -3.81 -5.57 -6.35
CA VAL A 90 -3.82 -4.34 -5.55
C VAL A 90 -5.24 -3.87 -5.25
N ARG A 91 -5.54 -3.69 -3.97
CA ARG A 91 -6.88 -3.30 -3.47
C ARG A 91 -7.06 -1.80 -3.37
N ARG A 92 -8.33 -1.37 -3.35
CA ARG A 92 -8.68 0.06 -3.22
C ARG A 92 -8.18 0.69 -1.92
N ASP A 93 -8.14 -0.08 -0.84
CA ASP A 93 -7.71 0.41 0.47
C ASP A 93 -6.19 0.57 0.54
N GLU A 94 -5.42 -0.30 -0.12
CA GLU A 94 -3.98 -0.14 -0.29
C GLU A 94 -3.62 1.14 -1.05
N VAL A 95 -4.32 1.42 -2.16
CA VAL A 95 -4.11 2.66 -2.94
C VAL A 95 -4.34 3.90 -2.07
N LYS A 96 -5.26 3.86 -1.11
CA LYS A 96 -5.49 4.98 -0.18
C LYS A 96 -4.31 5.16 0.77
N VAL A 97 -3.73 4.07 1.27
CA VAL A 97 -2.55 4.09 2.16
C VAL A 97 -1.36 4.71 1.42
N VAL A 98 -1.04 4.22 0.22
CA VAL A 98 0.05 4.76 -0.62
C VAL A 98 -0.17 6.24 -0.90
N ARG A 99 -1.37 6.62 -1.36
CA ARG A 99 -1.70 8.03 -1.63
C ARG A 99 -1.52 8.91 -0.40
N ARG A 100 -1.96 8.45 0.77
CA ARG A 100 -1.84 9.19 2.03
C ARG A 100 -0.38 9.39 2.42
N TYR A 101 0.47 8.38 2.22
CA TYR A 101 1.91 8.48 2.48
C TYR A 101 2.54 9.62 1.66
N PHE A 102 2.43 9.57 0.34
CA PHE A 102 3.02 10.61 -0.52
C PHE A 102 2.43 11.99 -0.24
N GLN A 103 1.13 12.10 0.00
CA GLN A 103 0.48 13.39 0.21
C GLN A 103 0.76 13.99 1.60
N LYS A 104 0.62 13.21 2.68
CA LYS A 104 0.69 13.71 4.06
C LYS A 104 2.08 13.61 4.67
N THR A 105 2.82 12.57 4.33
CA THR A 105 4.17 12.34 4.87
C THR A 105 5.21 13.08 4.06
N LEU A 106 5.18 12.95 2.72
CA LEU A 106 6.16 13.60 1.84
C LEU A 106 5.69 14.97 1.31
N GLY A 107 4.45 15.36 1.58
CA GLY A 107 3.93 16.67 1.20
C GLY A 107 3.67 16.84 -0.30
N TYR A 108 3.49 15.74 -1.05
CA TYR A 108 3.34 15.81 -2.51
C TYR A 108 2.04 16.50 -2.91
N GLY A 109 2.17 17.45 -3.83
CA GLY A 109 1.05 18.11 -4.48
C GLY A 109 0.34 17.21 -5.51
N PRO A 110 -0.80 17.67 -6.05
CA PRO A 110 -1.59 16.90 -7.03
C PRO A 110 -0.79 16.45 -8.25
N GLU A 111 0.10 17.30 -8.78
CA GLU A 111 0.94 16.99 -9.95
C GLU A 111 1.94 15.87 -9.67
N ALA A 112 2.62 15.90 -8.52
CA ALA A 112 3.55 14.85 -8.12
C ALA A 112 2.84 13.51 -7.86
N LEU A 113 1.58 13.54 -7.40
CA LEU A 113 0.78 12.32 -7.25
C LEU A 113 0.41 11.68 -8.61
N GLU A 114 0.35 12.46 -9.70
CA GLU A 114 0.19 11.90 -11.05
C GLU A 114 1.42 11.08 -11.46
N VAL A 115 2.62 11.57 -11.12
CA VAL A 115 3.89 10.87 -11.35
C VAL A 115 3.95 9.57 -10.56
N VAL A 116 3.66 9.62 -9.25
CA VAL A 116 3.54 8.43 -8.39
C VAL A 116 2.59 7.41 -9.01
N ARG A 117 1.42 7.83 -9.49
CA ARG A 117 0.46 6.91 -10.14
C ARG A 117 1.04 6.29 -11.42
N GLY A 118 1.85 7.03 -12.17
CA GLY A 118 2.58 6.53 -13.32
C GLY A 118 3.56 5.41 -12.97
N HIS A 119 4.34 5.59 -11.90
CA HIS A 119 5.27 4.58 -11.41
C HIS A 119 4.54 3.33 -10.91
N LEU A 120 3.50 3.49 -10.08
CA LEU A 120 2.69 2.36 -9.60
C LEU A 120 2.13 1.52 -10.77
N LYS A 121 1.58 2.17 -11.81
CA LYS A 121 1.08 1.45 -12.99
C LYS A 121 2.19 0.71 -13.74
N THR A 122 3.37 1.32 -13.86
CA THR A 122 4.53 0.70 -14.52
C THR A 122 4.98 -0.56 -13.76
N PHE A 123 5.10 -0.46 -12.44
CA PHE A 123 5.54 -1.58 -11.60
C PHE A 123 4.51 -2.70 -11.46
N LEU A 124 3.22 -2.39 -11.55
CA LEU A 124 2.18 -3.42 -11.64
C LEU A 124 2.21 -4.19 -12.97
N ALA A 125 2.69 -3.58 -14.05
CA ALA A 125 2.85 -4.25 -15.33
C ALA A 125 4.18 -5.04 -15.43
N ARG A 126 5.21 -4.58 -14.70
CA ARG A 126 6.54 -5.20 -14.67
C ARG A 126 7.08 -5.12 -13.23
N PRO A 127 7.28 -6.27 -12.55
CA PRO A 127 7.76 -6.28 -11.18
C PRO A 127 9.07 -5.48 -11.04
N PRO A 128 9.18 -4.60 -10.04
CA PRO A 128 10.41 -3.88 -9.75
C PRO A 128 11.50 -4.80 -9.20
N ASP A 129 12.71 -4.26 -9.08
CA ASP A 129 13.78 -4.87 -8.29
C ASP A 129 13.70 -4.35 -6.85
N LEU A 130 13.16 -5.20 -5.95
CA LEU A 130 12.98 -4.85 -4.54
C LEU A 130 14.31 -4.49 -3.86
N ASP A 131 15.36 -5.29 -4.08
CA ASP A 131 16.62 -5.15 -3.35
C ASP A 131 17.31 -3.83 -3.75
N ALA A 132 17.23 -3.47 -5.05
CA ALA A 132 17.70 -2.18 -5.54
C ALA A 132 16.90 -1.00 -4.97
N ALA A 133 15.56 -1.10 -4.96
CA ALA A 133 14.69 -0.05 -4.45
C ALA A 133 14.87 0.19 -2.95
N VAL A 134 14.99 -0.87 -2.16
CA VAL A 134 15.23 -0.78 -0.71
C VAL A 134 16.60 -0.17 -0.43
N SER A 135 17.65 -0.58 -1.15
CA SER A 135 18.99 0.00 -1.02
C SER A 135 18.99 1.49 -1.36
N ALA A 136 18.26 1.90 -2.40
CA ALA A 136 18.12 3.30 -2.78
C ALA A 136 17.35 4.11 -1.73
N CYS A 137 16.30 3.53 -1.12
CA CYS A 137 15.57 4.14 -0.01
C CYS A 137 16.44 4.28 1.24
N GLU A 138 17.25 3.27 1.57
CA GLU A 138 18.17 3.30 2.71
C GLU A 138 19.17 4.46 2.59
N ALA A 139 19.76 4.63 1.40
CA ALA A 139 20.76 5.66 1.14
C ALA A 139 20.19 7.08 1.11
N GLN A 140 18.91 7.26 0.75
CA GLN A 140 18.29 8.58 0.56
C GLN A 140 17.45 9.03 1.76
N LEU A 141 16.88 8.10 2.54
CA LEU A 141 15.97 8.42 3.63
C LEU A 141 16.69 8.50 4.98
N PRO A 142 16.45 9.53 5.80
CA PRO A 142 16.92 9.56 7.18
C PRO A 142 16.29 8.43 8.01
N ALA A 143 16.96 8.03 9.11
CA ALA A 143 16.50 6.94 9.99
C ALA A 143 15.02 7.06 10.39
N SER A 144 14.55 8.26 10.77
CA SER A 144 13.15 8.48 11.14
C SER A 144 12.15 8.25 10.00
N GLU A 145 12.54 8.52 8.75
CA GLU A 145 11.69 8.30 7.58
C GLU A 145 11.67 6.82 7.17
N ARG A 146 12.77 6.09 7.37
CA ARG A 146 12.80 4.63 7.18
C ARG A 146 11.82 3.91 8.10
N HIS A 147 11.77 4.29 9.38
CA HIS A 147 10.79 3.76 10.34
C HIS A 147 9.35 4.08 9.90
N ARG A 148 9.10 5.31 9.44
CA ARG A 148 7.77 5.73 8.98
C ARG A 148 7.34 5.02 7.69
N LEU A 149 8.29 4.75 6.79
CA LEU A 149 8.04 3.94 5.61
C LEU A 149 7.63 2.53 6.02
N LEU A 150 8.41 1.85 6.86
CA LEU A 150 8.10 0.50 7.33
C LEU A 150 6.74 0.45 8.05
N ASP A 151 6.48 1.39 8.95
CA ASP A 151 5.18 1.55 9.63
C ASP A 151 4.00 1.63 8.64
N THR A 152 4.17 2.40 7.56
CA THR A 152 3.12 2.54 6.54
C THR A 152 2.96 1.28 5.69
N LEU A 153 4.04 0.52 5.47
CA LEU A 153 3.98 -0.76 4.75
C LEU A 153 3.27 -1.84 5.59
N TYR A 154 3.44 -1.84 6.91
CA TYR A 154 2.63 -2.68 7.81
C TYR A 154 1.15 -2.29 7.77
N GLU A 155 0.83 -0.99 7.76
CA GLU A 155 -0.57 -0.53 7.59
C GLU A 155 -1.14 -0.97 6.23
N LEU A 156 -0.34 -0.91 5.17
CA LEU A 156 -0.72 -1.35 3.82
C LEU A 156 -1.11 -2.83 3.81
N ALA A 157 -0.26 -3.69 4.35
CA ALA A 157 -0.45 -5.14 4.39
C ALA A 157 -1.55 -5.60 5.37
N LEU A 158 -2.08 -4.71 6.20
CA LEU A 158 -3.18 -4.99 7.12
C LEU A 158 -4.51 -4.34 6.68
N ALA A 159 -4.50 -3.55 5.61
CA ALA A 159 -5.64 -2.72 5.20
C ALA A 159 -6.89 -3.54 4.84
N ASP A 160 -6.73 -4.81 4.47
CA ASP A 160 -7.74 -5.65 3.86
C ASP A 160 -8.18 -6.86 4.71
N GLY A 161 -7.68 -6.96 5.95
CA GLY A 161 -8.21 -7.87 6.97
C GLY A 161 -7.28 -9.00 7.40
N GLY A 162 -6.09 -9.14 6.81
CA GLY A 162 -5.06 -10.03 7.34
C GLY A 162 -3.79 -10.11 6.49
N MET A 163 -2.63 -10.04 7.14
CA MET A 163 -1.33 -10.07 6.49
C MET A 163 -0.95 -11.50 6.09
N GLN A 164 -0.76 -11.71 4.79
CA GLN A 164 -0.36 -12.98 4.20
C GLN A 164 1.11 -13.30 4.46
N ARG A 165 1.47 -14.58 4.31
CA ARG A 165 2.85 -15.05 4.52
C ARG A 165 3.83 -14.43 3.52
N SER A 166 3.42 -14.25 2.26
CA SER A 166 4.27 -13.64 1.22
C SER A 166 4.56 -12.17 1.53
N GLU A 167 3.55 -11.40 1.93
CA GLU A 167 3.70 -9.99 2.35
C GLU A 167 4.63 -9.87 3.56
N ARG A 168 4.49 -10.75 4.55
CA ARG A 168 5.36 -10.75 5.74
C ARG A 168 6.83 -11.00 5.39
N GLU A 169 7.11 -11.92 4.47
CA GLU A 169 8.49 -12.17 4.03
C GLU A 169 9.06 -10.95 3.30
N VAL A 170 8.26 -10.27 2.47
CA VAL A 170 8.67 -9.03 1.82
C VAL A 170 8.93 -7.93 2.85
N LEU A 171 8.04 -7.73 3.83
CA LEU A 171 8.22 -6.74 4.90
C LEU A 171 9.49 -6.98 5.73
N ARG A 172 9.78 -8.23 6.07
CA ARG A 172 11.01 -8.60 6.79
C ARG A 172 12.26 -8.25 5.98
N ARG A 173 12.27 -8.58 4.69
CA ARG A 173 13.36 -8.20 3.77
C ARG A 173 13.51 -6.68 3.65
N VAL A 174 12.40 -5.94 3.61
CA VAL A 174 12.42 -4.48 3.58
C VAL A 174 12.97 -3.92 4.88
N ALA A 175 12.56 -4.43 6.05
CA ALA A 175 13.07 -3.98 7.34
C ALA A 175 14.60 -4.18 7.46
N GLU A 176 15.07 -5.37 7.08
CA GLU A 176 16.50 -5.70 7.02
C GLU A 176 17.25 -4.76 6.07
N GLY A 177 16.75 -4.57 4.84
CA GLY A 177 17.41 -3.73 3.83
C GLY A 177 17.35 -2.23 4.15
N LEU A 178 16.34 -1.77 4.91
CA LEU A 178 16.29 -0.41 5.44
C LEU A 178 17.19 -0.21 6.66
N GLY A 179 17.85 -1.26 7.17
CA GLY A 179 18.72 -1.17 8.35
C GLY A 179 17.96 -0.85 9.64
N ILE A 180 16.71 -1.28 9.75
CA ILE A 180 15.89 -1.11 10.95
C ILE A 180 16.27 -2.21 11.94
N SER A 181 16.42 -1.86 13.22
CA SER A 181 16.79 -2.84 14.24
C SER A 181 15.61 -3.79 14.52
N GLU A 182 15.91 -5.04 14.90
CA GLU A 182 14.89 -6.02 15.28
C GLU A 182 13.98 -5.48 16.41
N ALA A 183 14.53 -4.72 17.36
CA ALA A 183 13.77 -4.09 18.43
C ALA A 183 12.79 -3.02 17.93
N ASP A 184 13.20 -2.20 16.96
CA ASP A 184 12.35 -1.16 16.37
C ASP A 184 11.28 -1.76 15.46
N GLU A 185 11.63 -2.79 14.70
CA GLU A 185 10.67 -3.57 13.91
C GLU A 185 9.61 -4.20 14.81
N HIS A 186 10.02 -4.87 15.90
CA HIS A 186 9.09 -5.41 16.90
C HIS A 186 8.15 -4.34 17.46
N ALA A 187 8.65 -3.14 17.77
CA ALA A 187 7.82 -2.06 18.28
C ALA A 187 6.77 -1.59 17.24
N ILE A 188 7.14 -1.53 15.97
CA ILE A 188 6.22 -1.22 14.86
C ILE A 188 5.15 -2.32 14.77
N ILE A 189 5.57 -3.59 14.72
CA ILE A 189 4.65 -4.73 14.65
C ILE A 189 3.66 -4.69 15.81
N SER A 190 4.13 -4.54 17.06
CA SER A 190 3.27 -4.48 18.25
C SER A 190 2.26 -3.33 18.19
N SER A 191 2.61 -2.20 17.57
CA SER A 191 1.70 -1.06 17.42
C SER A 191 0.54 -1.31 16.45
N HIS A 192 0.80 -2.06 15.36
CA HIS A 192 -0.21 -2.45 14.37
C HIS A 192 -1.01 -3.65 14.82
N LEU A 193 -0.36 -4.56 15.54
CA LEU A 193 -0.89 -5.85 15.94
C LEU A 193 -1.34 -5.89 17.39
N GLY A 194 -1.42 -4.79 18.14
CA GLY A 194 -1.51 -4.77 19.62
C GLY A 194 -2.49 -5.72 20.33
N ALA A 195 -3.56 -6.19 19.70
CA ALA A 195 -4.40 -7.30 20.21
C ALA A 195 -3.82 -8.70 19.89
N SER A 196 -3.26 -8.87 18.70
CA SER A 196 -2.51 -10.04 18.24
C SER A 196 -1.33 -10.38 19.14
N ASP A 197 -0.60 -9.40 19.68
CA ASP A 197 0.51 -9.66 20.62
C ASP A 197 0.06 -10.44 21.85
N GLU A 198 -1.10 -10.08 22.41
CA GLU A 198 -1.70 -10.83 23.52
C GLU A 198 -2.06 -12.26 23.10
N HIS A 199 -2.52 -12.44 21.85
CA HIS A 199 -2.83 -13.75 21.30
C HIS A 199 -1.58 -14.60 21.07
N TYR A 200 -0.49 -14.05 20.53
CA TYR A 200 0.78 -14.77 20.39
C TYR A 200 1.35 -15.11 21.77
N ALA A 201 1.32 -14.17 22.71
CA ALA A 201 1.78 -14.39 24.08
C ALA A 201 0.96 -15.49 24.79
N ALA A 202 -0.35 -15.58 24.55
CA ALA A 202 -1.19 -16.67 25.06
C ALA A 202 -0.77 -18.06 24.53
N LEU A 203 -0.13 -18.11 23.35
CA LEU A 203 0.49 -19.32 22.79
C LEU A 203 1.97 -19.46 23.18
N GLY A 204 2.53 -18.54 23.96
CA GLY A 204 3.96 -18.50 24.28
C GLY A 204 4.85 -18.18 23.07
N LEU A 205 4.30 -17.45 22.10
CA LEU A 205 4.93 -17.07 20.86
C LEU A 205 5.09 -15.56 20.77
N THR A 206 5.93 -15.16 19.85
CA THR A 206 6.08 -13.78 19.40
C THR A 206 5.38 -13.61 18.04
N PRO A 207 5.03 -12.38 17.61
CA PRO A 207 4.31 -12.14 16.36
C PRO A 207 5.04 -12.60 15.09
N ASP A 208 6.36 -12.71 15.14
CA ASP A 208 7.25 -13.24 14.08
C ASP A 208 7.16 -14.77 13.93
N ALA A 209 6.55 -15.48 14.89
CA ALA A 209 6.42 -16.94 14.84
C ALA A 209 5.79 -17.39 13.52
N THR A 210 6.33 -18.44 12.90
CA THR A 210 5.82 -18.98 11.65
C THR A 210 4.46 -19.67 11.84
N ASP A 211 3.69 -19.85 10.75
CA ASP A 211 2.39 -20.52 10.83
C ASP A 211 2.51 -21.97 11.32
N VAL A 212 3.65 -22.61 11.02
CA VAL A 212 3.99 -23.94 11.52
C VAL A 212 4.16 -23.91 13.02
N GLU A 213 4.86 -22.90 13.55
CA GLU A 213 5.06 -22.71 14.99
C GLU A 213 3.77 -22.39 15.72
N VAL A 214 2.93 -21.52 15.16
CA VAL A 214 1.59 -21.23 15.68
C VAL A 214 0.74 -22.51 15.75
N LYS A 215 0.66 -23.27 14.65
CA LYS A 215 -0.10 -24.54 14.62
C LYS A 215 0.49 -25.60 15.54
N ARG A 216 1.81 -25.58 15.79
CA ARG A 216 2.49 -26.49 16.71
C ARG A 216 2.20 -26.13 18.16
N ALA A 217 2.36 -24.86 18.53
CA ALA A 217 2.10 -24.35 19.86
C ALA A 217 0.65 -24.58 20.27
N PHE A 218 -0.30 -24.27 19.39
CA PHE A 218 -1.72 -24.55 19.62
C PHE A 218 -1.96 -26.04 19.93
N ARG A 219 -1.46 -26.95 19.09
CA ARG A 219 -1.63 -28.41 19.30
C ARG A 219 -1.03 -28.89 20.61
N GLN A 220 0.13 -28.35 21.00
CA GLN A 220 0.80 -28.69 22.24
C GLN A 220 0.01 -28.23 23.47
N LEU A 221 -0.38 -26.96 23.50
CA LEU A 221 -1.12 -26.36 24.62
C LEU A 221 -2.55 -26.91 24.72
N ALA A 222 -3.21 -27.17 23.59
CA ALA A 222 -4.52 -27.82 23.56
C ALA A 222 -4.47 -29.25 24.15
N ALA A 223 -3.38 -29.98 23.87
CA ALA A 223 -3.17 -31.30 24.45
C ALA A 223 -2.77 -31.25 25.93
N GLU A 224 -2.13 -30.17 26.39
CA GLU A 224 -1.74 -29.96 27.79
C GLU A 224 -2.95 -29.58 28.66
N PHE A 225 -3.75 -28.63 28.22
CA PHE A 225 -4.91 -28.10 28.96
C PHE A 225 -6.23 -28.81 28.64
N HIS A 226 -6.20 -29.97 27.97
CA HIS A 226 -7.42 -30.69 27.64
C HIS A 226 -8.20 -31.08 28.93
N PRO A 227 -9.50 -30.75 29.04
CA PRO A 227 -10.27 -30.96 30.28
C PRO A 227 -10.28 -32.43 30.73
N ASP A 228 -10.27 -33.39 29.79
CA ASP A 228 -10.20 -34.82 30.11
C ASP A 228 -8.90 -35.21 30.85
N LYS A 229 -7.79 -34.54 30.57
CA LYS A 229 -6.52 -34.79 31.28
C LYS A 229 -6.51 -34.19 32.68
N ALA A 230 -7.31 -33.19 32.97
CA ALA A 230 -7.39 -32.61 34.31
C ALA A 230 -8.55 -33.17 35.15
N ALA A 231 -9.46 -33.93 34.53
CA ALA A 231 -10.64 -34.49 35.20
C ALA A 231 -10.31 -35.39 36.40
N HIS A 232 -9.18 -36.10 36.35
CA HIS A 232 -8.73 -36.97 37.44
C HIS A 232 -8.05 -36.23 38.60
N LEU A 233 -7.72 -34.94 38.43
CA LEU A 233 -7.04 -34.10 39.42
C LEU A 233 -8.01 -33.28 40.28
N GLY A 234 -9.32 -33.42 40.05
CA GLY A 234 -10.38 -32.75 40.81
C GLY A 234 -10.99 -31.55 40.09
N ARG A 235 -12.14 -31.09 40.61
CA ARG A 235 -13.00 -30.09 39.94
C ARG A 235 -12.27 -28.77 39.65
N GLN A 236 -11.48 -28.26 40.59
CA GLN A 236 -10.76 -26.99 40.40
C GLN A 236 -9.67 -27.07 39.33
N ALA A 237 -8.95 -28.20 39.26
CA ALA A 237 -7.93 -28.41 38.23
C ALA A 237 -8.58 -28.53 36.83
N ALA A 238 -9.72 -29.23 36.72
CA ALA A 238 -10.49 -29.33 35.50
C ALA A 238 -11.02 -27.96 35.03
N GLU A 239 -11.51 -27.13 35.95
CA GLU A 239 -11.97 -25.76 35.65
C GLU A 239 -10.83 -24.85 35.17
N GLN A 240 -9.65 -24.94 35.80
CA GLN A 240 -8.47 -24.17 35.37
C GLN A 240 -7.97 -24.62 33.99
N ALA A 241 -7.90 -25.92 33.74
CA ALA A 241 -7.53 -26.47 32.43
C ALA A 241 -8.52 -26.02 31.35
N ALA A 242 -9.84 -26.06 31.63
CA ALA A 242 -10.86 -25.58 30.70
C ALA A 242 -10.71 -24.08 30.37
N ARG A 243 -10.41 -23.23 31.36
CA ARG A 243 -10.16 -21.80 31.14
C ARG A 243 -8.92 -21.58 30.27
N ARG A 244 -7.81 -22.24 30.58
CA ARG A 244 -6.57 -22.14 29.78
C ARG A 244 -6.74 -22.66 28.35
N PHE A 245 -7.48 -23.76 28.19
CA PHE A 245 -7.81 -24.29 26.87
C PHE A 245 -8.63 -23.30 26.05
N GLN A 246 -9.60 -22.63 26.69
CA GLN A 246 -10.41 -21.59 26.06
C GLN A 246 -9.57 -20.39 25.64
N GLU A 247 -8.70 -19.88 26.52
CA GLU A 247 -7.75 -18.79 26.22
C GLU A 247 -6.85 -19.13 25.01
N VAL A 248 -6.27 -20.33 25.00
CA VAL A 248 -5.40 -20.81 23.90
C VAL A 248 -6.17 -20.95 22.59
N ARG A 249 -7.43 -21.42 22.65
CA ARG A 249 -8.28 -21.55 21.46
C ARG A 249 -8.64 -20.19 20.87
N ASP A 250 -9.09 -19.26 21.71
CA ASP A 250 -9.54 -17.94 21.28
C ASP A 250 -8.37 -17.15 20.69
N ALA A 251 -7.20 -17.23 21.31
CA ALA A 251 -5.96 -16.66 20.77
C ALA A 251 -5.56 -17.27 19.42
N TYR A 252 -5.64 -18.60 19.28
CA TYR A 252 -5.35 -19.26 18.01
C TYR A 252 -6.33 -18.86 16.90
N GLU A 253 -7.62 -18.75 17.20
CA GLU A 253 -8.65 -18.33 16.25
C GLU A 253 -8.41 -16.89 15.76
N GLU A 254 -8.01 -15.99 16.64
CA GLU A 254 -7.74 -14.61 16.26
C GLU A 254 -6.44 -14.48 15.44
N ILE A 255 -5.37 -15.19 15.84
CA ILE A 255 -4.15 -15.27 15.00
C ILE A 255 -4.50 -15.85 13.62
N ARG A 256 -5.36 -16.87 13.59
CA ARG A 256 -5.80 -17.50 12.34
C ARG A 256 -6.55 -16.51 11.45
N ARG A 257 -7.43 -15.68 12.04
CA ARG A 257 -8.14 -14.60 11.34
C ARG A 257 -7.18 -13.56 10.79
N LEU A 258 -6.24 -13.08 11.61
CA LEU A 258 -5.26 -12.06 11.25
C LEU A 258 -4.27 -12.52 10.16
N ARG A 259 -4.05 -13.83 10.04
CA ARG A 259 -3.11 -14.43 9.08
C ARG A 259 -3.78 -15.11 7.88
N GLY A 260 -5.11 -15.17 7.83
CA GLY A 260 -5.84 -15.87 6.77
C GLY A 260 -5.58 -17.39 6.71
N LEU A 261 -5.43 -18.06 7.87
CA LEU A 261 -5.00 -19.47 8.00
C LEU A 261 -6.10 -20.55 7.93
#